data_AF-A0A1Q6WJL0-F1
#
_entry.id   AF-A0A1Q6WJL0-F1
#
_cell.length_a   1.000
_cell.length_b   1.000
_cell.length_c   1.000
_cell.angle_alpha   90.00
_cell.angle_beta   90.00
_cell.angle_gamma   90.00
#
_symmetry.space_group_name_H-M   'P 1'
#
loop_
_entity.id
_entity.type
_entity.pdbx_description
1 polymer ?
#
loop_
_entity_poly.entity_id
_entity_poly.type
_entity_poly.pdbx_seq_one_letter_code
_entity_poly.pdbx_strand_id
1 'polypeptide(L)'
;MNAYARQLYSLDLTKDVALVTGMTPPDLATLIGKGEIDAAVVWHPVVDSLLATRKFRVLTDQDTLWRQSTKRPGEPVMVLYLTSPDFARKHPEALRDINDAQREAVEIWHTRPDVAARAIVAVTRLPREVVDSAMRNTKKMLHGLTDDSVETILTQLRIARQHGTILQSDVWTAPDGARKVRDELFYTPR
;
A
#
# COMPACT_ATOMS: atom_id res chain seq x y z
N MET A 1 5.56 -7.44 -0.05
CA MET A 1 6.03 -8.18 -1.26
C MET A 1 6.95 -9.35 -0.92
N ASN A 2 8.16 -9.15 -0.36
CA ASN A 2 9.12 -10.26 -0.11
C ASN A 2 8.54 -11.42 0.71
N ALA A 3 7.83 -11.13 1.80
CA ALA A 3 7.21 -12.16 2.63
C ALA A 3 6.23 -13.06 1.86
N TYR A 4 5.43 -12.50 0.96
CA TYR A 4 4.52 -13.28 0.10
C TYR A 4 5.28 -14.11 -0.93
N ALA A 5 6.33 -13.54 -1.54
CA ALA A 5 7.14 -14.26 -2.51
C ALA A 5 7.83 -15.49 -1.88
N ARG A 6 8.38 -15.31 -0.67
CA ARG A 6 8.97 -16.40 0.11
C ARG A 6 7.95 -17.46 0.50
N GLN A 7 6.76 -17.05 0.94
CA GLN A 7 5.70 -17.98 1.35
C GLN A 7 5.12 -18.78 0.17
N LEU A 8 4.84 -18.12 -0.96
CA LEU A 8 4.08 -18.69 -2.07
C LEU A 8 4.95 -19.34 -3.14
N TYR A 9 6.20 -18.87 -3.31
CA TYR A 9 7.08 -19.27 -4.42
C TYR A 9 8.47 -19.71 -3.96
N SER A 10 8.75 -19.75 -2.65
CA SER A 10 10.09 -20.02 -2.12
C SER A 10 11.17 -19.09 -2.67
N LEU A 11 10.80 -17.88 -3.06
CA LEU A 11 11.68 -16.87 -3.66
C LEU A 11 11.95 -15.73 -2.66
N ASP A 12 13.21 -15.52 -2.30
CA ASP A 12 13.67 -14.39 -1.52
C ASP A 12 14.14 -13.25 -2.42
N LEU A 13 13.31 -12.21 -2.55
CA LEU A 13 13.60 -11.03 -3.36
C LEU A 13 14.82 -10.23 -2.85
N THR A 14 15.36 -10.54 -1.68
CA THR A 14 16.58 -9.89 -1.16
C THR A 14 17.86 -10.68 -1.42
N LYS A 15 17.75 -11.90 -1.95
CA LYS A 15 18.90 -12.80 -2.17
C LYS A 15 18.92 -13.42 -3.56
N ASP A 16 17.75 -13.78 -4.08
CA ASP A 16 17.61 -14.59 -5.28
C ASP A 16 17.47 -13.74 -6.55
N VAL A 17 17.43 -12.41 -6.42
CA VAL A 17 17.36 -11.45 -7.52
C VAL A 17 18.38 -10.33 -7.35
N ALA A 18 18.82 -9.76 -8.47
CA ALA A 18 19.61 -8.54 -8.46
C ALA A 18 18.71 -7.33 -8.18
N LEU A 19 18.68 -6.86 -6.93
CA LEU A 19 17.89 -5.69 -6.55
C LEU A 19 18.54 -4.40 -7.04
N VAL A 20 17.80 -3.66 -7.86
CA VAL A 20 18.10 -2.26 -8.18
C VAL A 20 17.21 -1.39 -7.30
N THR A 21 17.82 -0.50 -6.50
CA THR A 21 17.11 0.36 -5.53
C THR A 21 17.45 1.83 -5.76
N GLY A 22 16.71 2.75 -5.10
CA GLY A 22 16.98 4.19 -5.17
C GLY A 22 16.48 4.89 -6.44
N MET A 23 15.62 4.25 -7.21
CA MET A 23 15.11 4.80 -8.47
C MET A 23 13.87 5.66 -8.26
N THR A 24 13.79 6.77 -8.99
CA THR A 24 12.51 7.49 -9.15
C THR A 24 11.60 6.75 -10.14
N PRO A 25 10.27 6.97 -10.11
CA PRO A 25 9.39 6.35 -11.09
C PRO A 25 9.75 6.61 -12.56
N PRO A 26 10.19 7.82 -12.97
CA PRO A 26 10.73 8.06 -14.31
C PRO A 26 11.97 7.22 -14.66
N ASP A 27 12.90 7.05 -13.72
CA ASP A 27 14.11 6.26 -13.95
C ASP A 27 13.76 4.79 -14.19
N LEU A 28 12.84 4.27 -13.37
CA LEU A 28 12.35 2.90 -13.48
C LEU A 28 11.69 2.64 -14.84
N ALA A 29 10.83 3.57 -15.31
CA ALA A 29 10.22 3.47 -16.62
C ALA A 29 11.24 3.48 -17.77
N THR A 30 12.33 4.23 -17.59
CA THR A 30 13.44 4.26 -18.54
C THR A 30 14.20 2.93 -18.56
N LEU A 31 14.60 2.41 -17.39
CA LEU A 31 15.37 1.17 -17.32
C LEU A 31 14.60 -0.02 -17.89
N ILE A 32 13.34 -0.19 -17.50
CA ILE A 32 12.52 -1.29 -18.00
C ILE A 32 12.23 -1.13 -19.50
N GLY A 33 12.11 0.12 -19.98
CA GLY A 33 11.97 0.46 -21.39
C GLY A 33 13.20 0.12 -22.24
N LYS A 34 14.40 0.24 -21.67
CA LYS A 34 15.67 -0.13 -22.29
C LYS A 34 16.03 -1.62 -22.13
N GLY A 35 15.29 -2.36 -21.30
CA GLY A 35 15.62 -3.75 -20.96
C GLY A 35 16.81 -3.88 -20.01
N GLU A 36 17.14 -2.83 -19.26
CA GLU A 36 18.20 -2.87 -18.23
C GLU A 36 17.72 -3.56 -16.94
N ILE A 37 16.41 -3.71 -16.75
CA ILE A 37 15.78 -4.51 -15.70
C ILE A 37 14.67 -5.39 -16.27
N ASP A 38 14.52 -6.60 -15.74
CA ASP A 38 13.54 -7.59 -16.22
C ASP A 38 12.12 -7.40 -15.65
N ALA A 39 12.03 -6.85 -14.45
CA ALA A 39 10.78 -6.65 -13.73
C ALA A 39 10.88 -5.46 -12.77
N ALA A 40 9.72 -4.89 -12.43
CA ALA A 40 9.64 -3.77 -11.51
C ALA A 40 8.45 -3.91 -10.56
N VAL A 41 8.64 -3.48 -9.31
CA VAL A 41 7.56 -3.32 -8.33
C VAL A 41 7.20 -1.83 -8.28
N VAL A 42 6.00 -1.49 -8.75
CA VAL A 42 5.52 -0.12 -8.89
C VAL A 42 4.08 0.02 -8.43
N TRP A 43 3.65 1.26 -8.15
CA TRP A 43 2.30 1.62 -7.73
C TRP A 43 1.59 2.46 -8.81
N HIS A 44 0.26 2.61 -8.68
CA HIS A 44 -0.53 3.55 -9.46
C HIS A 44 -0.11 5.00 -9.15
N PRO A 45 0.02 5.91 -10.14
CA PRO A 45 -0.32 5.78 -11.56
C PRO A 45 0.85 5.36 -12.48
N VAL A 46 1.99 4.97 -11.92
CA VAL A 46 3.20 4.61 -12.68
C VAL A 46 2.95 3.34 -13.50
N VAL A 47 2.32 2.33 -12.89
CA VAL A 47 1.96 1.09 -13.58
C VAL A 47 1.01 1.34 -14.75
N ASP A 48 0.05 2.27 -14.62
CA ASP A 48 -0.88 2.59 -15.72
C ASP A 48 -0.16 3.23 -16.90
N SER A 49 0.79 4.13 -16.63
CA SER A 49 1.65 4.72 -17.66
C SER A 49 2.45 3.66 -18.42
N LEU A 50 3.01 2.67 -17.72
CA LEU A 50 3.74 1.57 -18.34
C LEU A 50 2.82 0.68 -19.18
N LEU A 51 1.65 0.29 -18.66
CA LEU A 51 0.70 -0.55 -19.36
C LEU A 51 0.11 0.14 -20.60
N ALA A 52 -0.05 1.47 -20.59
CA ALA A 52 -0.50 2.24 -21.74
C ALA A 52 0.42 2.08 -22.96
N THR A 53 1.72 1.82 -22.75
CA THR A 53 2.67 1.55 -23.85
C THR A 53 2.43 0.22 -24.57
N ARG A 54 1.64 -0.69 -23.97
CA ARG A 54 1.39 -2.07 -24.43
C ARG A 54 2.64 -2.96 -24.55
N LYS A 55 3.77 -2.54 -23.98
CA LYS A 55 5.03 -3.31 -23.96
C LYS A 55 5.19 -4.16 -22.70
N PHE A 56 4.43 -3.85 -21.65
CA PHE A 56 4.57 -4.48 -20.34
C PHE A 56 3.26 -5.15 -19.93
N ARG A 57 3.38 -6.09 -18.98
CA ARG A 57 2.24 -6.76 -18.34
C ARG A 57 2.49 -6.89 -16.85
N VAL A 58 1.42 -6.98 -16.08
CA VAL A 58 1.48 -7.28 -14.64
C VAL A 58 1.75 -8.78 -14.46
N LEU A 59 2.81 -9.13 -13.73
CA LEU A 59 3.11 -10.52 -13.35
C LEU A 59 2.27 -10.97 -12.15
N THR A 60 2.14 -10.10 -11.16
CA THR A 60 1.29 -10.26 -9.98
C THR A 60 1.07 -8.89 -9.32
N ASP A 61 0.12 -8.81 -8.41
CA ASP A 61 -0.16 -7.63 -7.60
C ASP A 61 -0.33 -8.00 -6.12
N GLN A 62 -0.33 -6.99 -5.25
CA GLN A 62 -0.37 -7.23 -3.81
C GLN A 62 -1.69 -7.86 -3.37
N ASP A 63 -2.81 -7.56 -4.03
CA ASP A 63 -4.12 -8.11 -3.70
C ASP A 63 -4.19 -9.62 -4.01
N THR A 64 -3.61 -10.03 -5.13
CA THR A 64 -3.51 -11.43 -5.55
C THR A 64 -2.66 -12.22 -4.57
N LEU A 65 -1.49 -11.67 -4.20
CA LEU A 65 -0.61 -12.28 -3.22
C LEU A 65 -1.27 -12.36 -1.83
N TRP A 66 -1.98 -11.32 -1.41
CA TRP A 66 -2.74 -11.30 -0.16
C TRP A 66 -3.79 -12.40 -0.11
N ARG A 67 -4.65 -12.50 -1.14
CA ARG A 67 -5.68 -13.54 -1.22
C ARG A 67 -5.09 -14.94 -1.22
N GLN A 68 -4.00 -15.15 -1.96
CA GLN A 68 -3.33 -16.44 -2.05
C GLN A 68 -2.70 -16.85 -0.72
N SER A 69 -2.04 -15.91 -0.03
CA SER A 69 -1.33 -16.11 1.24
C SER A 69 -2.26 -16.31 2.43
N THR A 70 -3.35 -15.53 2.50
CA THR A 70 -4.17 -15.44 3.72
C THR A 70 -5.50 -16.17 3.63
N LYS A 71 -6.00 -16.39 2.40
CA LYS A 71 -7.39 -16.82 2.15
C LYS A 71 -8.46 -15.94 2.79
N ARG A 72 -8.11 -14.72 3.22
CA ARG A 72 -9.04 -13.75 3.82
C ARG A 72 -9.75 -12.95 2.73
N PRO A 73 -11.03 -12.57 2.95
CA PRO A 73 -11.68 -11.56 2.12
C PRO A 73 -11.03 -10.18 2.34
N GLY A 74 -11.28 -9.27 1.39
CA GLY A 74 -10.79 -7.89 1.44
C GLY A 74 -9.39 -7.68 0.86
N GLU A 75 -8.96 -6.42 0.88
CA GLU A 75 -7.71 -5.93 0.32
C GLU A 75 -6.68 -5.61 1.43
N PRO A 76 -5.38 -5.79 1.17
CA PRO A 76 -4.33 -5.40 2.10
C PRO A 76 -4.27 -3.87 2.28
N VAL A 77 -3.86 -3.41 3.47
CA VAL A 77 -3.60 -1.99 3.71
C VAL A 77 -2.22 -1.62 3.16
N MET A 78 -2.19 -0.59 2.32
CA MET A 78 -0.98 -0.13 1.61
C MET A 78 -0.36 1.12 2.22
N VAL A 79 -1.18 2.06 2.70
CA VAL A 79 -0.75 3.38 3.15
C VAL A 79 -1.27 3.62 4.56
N LEU A 80 -0.37 4.10 5.42
CA LEU A 80 -0.66 4.47 6.80
C LEU A 80 -0.12 5.86 7.06
N TYR A 81 -0.86 6.66 7.81
CA TYR A 81 -0.36 7.91 8.38
C TYR A 81 0.09 7.63 9.81
N LEU A 82 1.31 8.07 10.14
CA LEU A 82 1.91 7.88 11.45
C LEU A 82 2.17 9.24 12.09
N THR A 83 1.97 9.32 13.40
CA THR A 83 2.33 10.49 14.21
C THR A 83 2.99 10.03 15.50
N SER A 84 3.65 10.95 16.21
CA SER A 84 4.23 10.65 17.50
C SER A 84 3.15 10.50 18.58
N PRO A 85 3.34 9.62 19.59
CA PRO A 85 2.39 9.49 20.69
C PRO A 85 2.21 10.78 21.50
N ASP A 86 3.22 11.66 21.54
CA ASP A 86 3.12 12.96 22.19
C ASP A 86 2.21 13.91 21.41
N PHE A 87 2.36 13.99 20.09
CA PHE A 87 1.50 14.80 19.24
C PHE A 87 0.04 14.32 19.31
N ALA A 88 -0.19 13.01 19.20
CA ALA A 88 -1.54 12.44 19.28
C ALA A 88 -2.27 12.78 20.58
N ARG A 89 -1.56 12.81 21.71
CA ARG A 89 -2.15 13.16 23.02
C ARG A 89 -2.40 14.66 23.17
N LYS A 90 -1.52 15.50 22.63
CA LYS A 90 -1.63 16.96 22.73
C LYS A 90 -2.62 17.58 21.73
N HIS A 91 -2.79 16.94 20.57
CA HIS A 91 -3.59 17.44 19.46
C HIS A 91 -4.56 16.38 18.92
N PRO A 92 -5.45 15.81 19.75
CA PRO A 92 -6.44 14.83 19.29
C PRO A 92 -7.39 15.40 18.24
N GLU A 93 -7.68 16.71 18.28
CA GLU A 93 -8.49 17.43 17.29
C GLU A 93 -7.86 17.41 15.90
N ALA A 94 -6.55 17.65 15.78
CA ALA A 94 -5.86 17.62 14.50
C ALA A 94 -5.95 16.24 13.84
N LEU A 95 -5.93 15.17 14.64
CA LEU A 95 -6.09 13.80 14.13
C LEU A 95 -7.53 13.52 13.67
N ARG A 96 -8.53 14.07 14.36
CA ARG A 96 -9.93 14.01 13.91
C ARG A 96 -10.12 14.76 12.60
N ASP A 97 -9.58 15.96 12.49
CA ASP A 97 -9.67 16.78 11.27
C ASP A 97 -9.04 16.07 10.06
N ILE A 98 -7.89 15.40 10.24
CA ILE A 98 -7.26 14.60 9.18
C ILE A 98 -8.18 13.43 8.77
N ASN A 99 -8.77 12.71 9.72
CA ASN A 99 -9.68 11.60 9.42
C ASN A 99 -10.97 12.07 8.72
N ASP A 100 -11.47 13.24 9.10
CA ASP A 100 -12.64 13.88 8.49
C ASP A 100 -12.35 14.32 7.06
N ALA A 101 -11.20 14.97 6.83
CA ALA A 101 -10.75 15.33 5.49
C ALA A 101 -10.53 14.10 4.59
N GLN A 102 -9.98 13.01 5.13
CA GLN A 102 -9.87 11.75 4.41
C GLN A 102 -11.23 11.18 4.04
N ARG A 103 -12.18 11.16 4.97
CA ARG A 103 -13.54 10.67 4.71
C ARG A 103 -14.20 11.47 3.58
N GLU A 104 -14.09 12.79 3.60
CA GLU A 104 -14.61 13.66 2.53
C GLU A 104 -13.93 13.35 1.19
N ALA A 105 -12.61 13.16 1.17
CA ALA A 105 -11.89 12.80 -0.05
C ALA A 105 -12.33 11.44 -0.62
N VAL A 106 -12.56 10.44 0.25
CA VAL A 106 -13.11 9.14 -0.16
C VAL A 106 -14.53 9.27 -0.69
N GLU A 107 -15.36 10.10 -0.07
CA GLU A 107 -16.71 10.38 -0.58
C GLU A 107 -16.66 11.04 -1.97
N ILE A 108 -15.80 12.03 -2.18
CA ILE A 108 -15.58 12.68 -3.48
C ILE A 108 -15.13 11.65 -4.52
N TRP A 109 -14.19 10.77 -4.16
CA TRP A 109 -13.68 9.73 -5.06
C TRP A 109 -14.81 8.87 -5.64
N HIS A 110 -15.77 8.47 -4.80
CA HIS A 110 -16.86 7.59 -5.20
C HIS A 110 -18.06 8.32 -5.82
N THR A 111 -18.43 9.48 -5.29
CA THR A 111 -19.66 10.21 -5.70
C THR A 111 -19.41 11.22 -6.81
N ARG A 112 -18.18 11.72 -6.95
CA ARG A 112 -17.79 12.77 -7.89
C ARG A 112 -16.43 12.45 -8.54
N PRO A 113 -16.30 11.31 -9.23
CA PRO A 113 -15.00 10.84 -9.77
C PRO A 113 -14.36 11.82 -10.74
N ASP A 114 -15.12 12.59 -11.53
CA ASP A 114 -14.57 13.63 -12.40
C ASP A 114 -13.93 14.79 -11.63
N VAL A 115 -14.47 15.14 -10.46
CA VAL A 115 -13.87 16.16 -9.58
C VAL A 115 -12.55 15.64 -9.02
N ALA A 116 -12.54 14.41 -8.52
CA ALA A 116 -11.32 13.74 -8.05
C ALA A 116 -10.26 13.65 -9.16
N ALA A 117 -10.62 13.19 -10.35
CA ALA A 117 -9.71 13.08 -11.48
C ALA A 117 -9.09 14.44 -11.87
N ARG A 118 -9.90 15.51 -11.92
CA ARG A 118 -9.39 16.87 -12.19
C ARG A 118 -8.40 17.33 -11.12
N ALA A 119 -8.69 17.09 -9.85
CA ALA A 119 -7.78 17.44 -8.75
C ALA A 119 -6.45 16.68 -8.86
N ILE A 120 -6.50 15.38 -9.14
CA ILE A 120 -5.30 14.54 -9.32
C ILE A 120 -4.49 15.00 -10.54
N VAL A 121 -5.12 15.28 -11.68
CA VAL A 121 -4.45 15.80 -12.88
C VAL A 121 -3.78 17.15 -12.59
N ALA A 122 -4.43 18.04 -11.85
CA ALA A 122 -3.89 19.35 -11.52
C ALA A 122 -2.58 19.26 -10.71
N VAL A 123 -2.49 18.31 -9.77
CA VAL A 123 -1.30 18.10 -8.93
C VAL A 123 -0.22 17.29 -9.66
N THR A 124 -0.60 16.18 -10.27
CA THR A 124 0.35 15.21 -10.85
C THR A 124 0.83 15.59 -12.25
N ARG A 125 0.06 16.44 -12.96
CA ARG A 125 0.27 16.79 -14.38
C ARG A 125 0.26 15.59 -15.33
N LEU A 126 -0.27 14.45 -14.90
CA LEU A 126 -0.38 13.25 -15.73
C LEU A 126 -1.54 13.35 -16.73
N PRO A 127 -1.47 12.64 -17.86
CA PRO A 127 -2.59 12.53 -18.78
C PRO A 127 -3.85 12.02 -18.09
N ARG A 128 -5.01 12.59 -18.46
CA ARG A 128 -6.31 12.24 -17.86
C ARG A 128 -6.61 10.75 -17.94
N GLU A 129 -6.30 10.11 -19.06
CA GLU A 129 -6.51 8.68 -19.28
C GLU A 129 -5.72 7.78 -18.31
N VAL A 130 -4.50 8.19 -17.95
CA VAL A 130 -3.65 7.50 -16.96
C VAL A 130 -4.27 7.63 -15.58
N VAL A 131 -4.73 8.83 -15.22
CA VAL A 131 -5.40 9.09 -13.95
C VAL A 131 -6.70 8.28 -13.85
N ASP A 132 -7.53 8.28 -14.89
CA ASP A 132 -8.77 7.50 -14.90
C ASP A 132 -8.49 5.99 -14.80
N SER A 133 -7.42 5.50 -15.43
CA SER A 133 -6.98 4.10 -15.29
C SER A 133 -6.58 3.80 -13.85
N ALA A 134 -5.72 4.62 -13.25
CA ALA A 134 -5.28 4.48 -11.87
C ALA A 134 -6.47 4.50 -10.89
N MET A 135 -7.43 5.41 -11.10
CA MET A 135 -8.64 5.51 -10.29
C MET A 135 -9.51 4.26 -10.39
N ARG A 136 -9.74 3.75 -11.61
CA ARG A 136 -10.50 2.50 -11.81
C ARG A 136 -9.82 1.27 -11.20
N ASN A 137 -8.49 1.25 -11.20
CA ASN A 137 -7.73 0.09 -10.72
C ASN A 137 -7.53 0.10 -9.21
N THR A 138 -7.69 1.25 -8.55
CA THR A 138 -7.68 1.36 -7.09
C THR A 138 -8.93 0.69 -6.51
N LYS A 139 -8.77 -0.47 -5.89
CA LYS A 139 -9.89 -1.34 -5.46
C LYS A 139 -10.73 -0.73 -4.34
N LYS A 140 -10.09 -0.14 -3.35
CA LYS A 140 -10.73 0.39 -2.16
C LYS A 140 -9.97 1.59 -1.63
N MET A 141 -10.65 2.72 -1.52
CA MET A 141 -10.16 3.87 -0.79
C MET A 141 -10.53 3.72 0.70
N LEU A 142 -9.57 3.94 1.57
CA LEU A 142 -9.73 3.82 3.02
C LEU A 142 -9.73 5.20 3.66
N HIS A 143 -10.49 5.37 4.74
CA HIS A 143 -10.44 6.55 5.60
C HIS A 143 -10.49 6.12 7.06
N GLY A 144 -9.75 6.82 7.91
CA GLY A 144 -9.64 6.49 9.34
C GLY A 144 -9.11 5.08 9.59
N LEU A 145 -9.27 4.63 10.82
CA LEU A 145 -8.76 3.34 11.27
C LEU A 145 -9.91 2.49 11.85
N THR A 146 -10.45 1.60 11.02
CA THR A 146 -11.48 0.63 11.45
C THR A 146 -10.84 -0.59 12.11
N ASP A 147 -11.60 -1.32 12.92
CA ASP A 147 -11.14 -2.59 13.50
C ASP A 147 -10.68 -3.59 12.42
N ASP A 148 -11.40 -3.66 11.30
CA ASP A 148 -11.03 -4.52 10.17
C ASP A 148 -9.69 -4.10 9.52
N SER A 149 -9.44 -2.80 9.43
CA SER A 149 -8.15 -2.28 8.94
C SER A 149 -7.02 -2.63 9.90
N VAL A 150 -7.23 -2.49 11.22
CA VAL A 150 -6.27 -2.88 12.25
C VAL A 150 -5.95 -4.37 12.15
N GLU A 151 -6.97 -5.23 12.06
CA GLU A 151 -6.78 -6.68 11.93
C GLU A 151 -6.05 -7.06 10.64
N THR A 152 -6.32 -6.34 9.55
CA THR A 152 -5.62 -6.52 8.27
C THR A 152 -4.14 -6.15 8.40
N ILE A 153 -3.83 -5.00 9.01
CA ILE A 153 -2.45 -4.55 9.26
C ILE A 153 -1.71 -5.53 10.15
N LEU A 154 -2.31 -5.95 11.28
CA LEU A 154 -1.72 -6.95 12.18
C LEU A 154 -1.42 -8.27 11.47
N THR A 155 -2.32 -8.69 10.57
CA THR A 155 -2.11 -9.89 9.76
C THR A 155 -0.95 -9.72 8.77
N GLN A 156 -0.87 -8.58 8.07
CA GLN A 156 0.25 -8.27 7.18
C GLN A 156 1.59 -8.28 7.93
N LEU A 157 1.64 -7.69 9.13
CA LEU A 157 2.84 -7.64 9.96
C LEU A 157 3.24 -9.03 10.48
N ARG A 158 2.26 -9.87 10.86
CA ARG A 158 2.52 -11.27 11.24
C ARG A 158 3.13 -12.07 10.09
N ILE A 159 2.58 -11.95 8.88
CA ILE A 159 3.12 -12.61 7.68
C ILE A 159 4.54 -12.09 7.39
N ALA A 160 4.75 -10.78 7.50
CA ALA A 160 6.06 -10.17 7.33
C ALA A 160 7.08 -10.66 8.38
N ARG A 161 6.66 -10.97 9.61
CA ARG A 161 7.51 -11.59 10.64
C ARG A 161 7.76 -13.08 10.38
N GLN A 162 6.75 -13.83 9.95
CA GLN A 162 6.85 -15.28 9.74
C GLN A 162 7.67 -15.63 8.50
N HIS A 163 7.52 -14.85 7.43
CA HIS A 163 8.08 -15.18 6.13
C HIS A 163 9.03 -14.11 5.57
N GLY A 164 9.03 -12.89 6.13
CA GLY A 164 9.93 -11.83 5.70
C GLY A 164 11.30 -11.88 6.39
N THR A 165 12.12 -10.88 6.09
CA THR A 165 13.52 -10.79 6.55
C THR A 165 13.78 -9.55 7.42
N ILE A 166 12.79 -8.65 7.58
CA ILE A 166 12.96 -7.35 8.25
C ILE A 166 12.44 -7.36 9.68
N LEU A 167 11.21 -7.82 9.90
CA LEU A 167 10.62 -7.86 11.25
C LEU A 167 11.22 -9.03 12.02
N GLN A 168 11.91 -8.74 13.13
CA GLN A 168 12.58 -9.75 13.96
C GLN A 168 11.92 -9.95 15.33
N SER A 169 11.18 -8.97 15.85
CA SER A 169 10.55 -9.07 17.18
C SER A 169 9.49 -10.17 17.23
N ASP A 170 9.45 -10.91 18.33
CA ASP A 170 8.44 -11.97 18.55
C ASP A 170 7.06 -11.43 18.93
N VAL A 171 6.94 -10.12 19.17
CA VAL A 171 5.66 -9.47 19.50
C VAL A 171 4.59 -9.70 18.42
N TRP A 172 4.97 -9.92 17.17
CA TRP A 172 4.04 -10.15 16.06
C TRP A 172 3.46 -11.57 16.02
N THR A 173 4.10 -12.52 16.70
CA THR A 173 3.76 -13.95 16.71
C THR A 173 3.38 -14.48 18.09
N ALA A 174 3.71 -13.77 19.17
CA ALA A 174 3.37 -14.16 20.53
C ALA A 174 1.84 -14.15 20.77
N PRO A 175 1.29 -15.06 21.61
CA PRO A 175 -0.14 -15.16 21.88
C PRO A 175 -0.81 -13.84 22.32
N ASP A 176 -0.14 -13.07 23.20
CA ASP A 176 -0.63 -11.76 23.67
C ASP A 176 -0.05 -10.57 22.90
N GLY A 177 0.89 -10.81 22.00
CA GLY A 177 1.64 -9.75 21.32
C GLY A 177 0.75 -8.90 20.40
N ALA A 178 -0.24 -9.52 19.74
CA ALA A 178 -1.20 -8.79 18.91
C ALA A 178 -2.03 -7.78 19.71
N ARG A 179 -2.44 -8.15 20.95
CA ARG A 179 -3.18 -7.24 21.85
C ARG A 179 -2.31 -6.07 22.27
N LYS A 180 -1.08 -6.35 22.70
CA LYS A 180 -0.11 -5.32 23.09
C LYS A 180 0.15 -4.32 21.96
N VAL A 181 0.41 -4.81 20.76
CA VAL A 181 0.62 -3.98 19.56
C VAL A 181 -0.63 -3.16 19.24
N ARG A 182 -1.82 -3.77 19.34
CA ARG A 182 -3.10 -3.08 19.12
C ARG A 182 -3.23 -1.87 20.05
N ASP A 183 -2.98 -2.07 21.34
CA ASP A 183 -3.15 -1.03 22.37
C ASP A 183 -2.06 0.05 22.33
N GLU A 184 -0.83 -0.30 21.92
CA GLU A 184 0.32 0.62 21.95
C GLU A 184 0.51 1.40 20.63
N LEU A 185 0.20 0.80 19.47
CA LEU A 185 0.55 1.38 18.16
C LEU A 185 -0.64 2.02 17.44
N PHE A 186 -1.86 1.63 17.76
CA PHE A 186 -3.04 2.12 17.06
C PHE A 186 -3.79 3.11 17.92
N TYR A 187 -3.85 4.35 17.45
CA TYR A 187 -4.55 5.43 18.13
C TYR A 187 -5.80 5.81 17.33
N THR A 188 -6.96 5.69 17.97
CA THR A 188 -8.21 6.27 17.48
C THR A 188 -8.57 7.42 18.40
N PRO A 189 -8.61 8.67 17.90
CA PRO A 189 -9.09 9.80 18.70
C PRO A 189 -10.53 9.51 19.11
N ARG A 190 -10.81 9.55 20.42
CA ARG A 190 -12.18 9.47 20.94
C ARG A 190 -12.92 10.80 20.78
#